data_AF-A0A2D6KDH9-F1
#
_entry.id   AF-A0A2D6KDH9-F1
#
_cell.length_a   1.000
_cell.length_b   1.000
_cell.length_c   1.000
_cell.angle_alpha   90.00
_cell.angle_beta   90.00
_cell.angle_gamma   90.00
#
_symmetry.space_group_name_H-M   'P 1'
#
loop_
_entity.id
_entity.type
_entity.pdbx_description
1 polymer ?
#
loop_
_entity_poly.entity_id
_entity_poly.type
_entity_poly.pdbx_seq_one_letter_code
_entity_poly.pdbx_strand_id
1 'polypeptide(L)'
;MRAIQKFDGTSIEARKYLKQYFESTDEKQVLGYLTHSVADDMIPREYAWAAKLVLDGVDIQCYENEDELHNRIKKAIWDITPKLPEVIKVPVKKTYGGDIEHSIDQFINGGYKLKDVTFDTYEYLEKEKVPPGEVRKLVKHFTEMRDELEQIDSDEQLKEAYAYLGKRNRNSYIKYLDSILDGCGNYLTNTRTLKKIAKPGKKKRLAKVNYMESCDELQLVSQDPTKINGAKEAWIIHEKYNLLIVYRTADHDGLKLEGSSIKNFKEKTSTNKKIQRKFIPGLSGLGKRAMNKTWRDLKRKENTNNGRLNKNHIIVGVFK
;
A
#
# COMPACT_ATOMS: atom_id res chain seq x y z
N MET A 1 25.71 36.53 28.89
CA MET A 1 25.19 35.17 28.63
C MET A 1 24.30 34.77 29.80
N ARG A 2 22.97 34.91 29.67
CA ARG A 2 22.03 34.51 30.74
C ARG A 2 21.77 33.02 30.63
N ALA A 3 21.86 32.34 31.77
CA ALA A 3 21.76 30.90 31.91
C ALA A 3 20.43 30.38 31.34
N ILE A 4 20.52 29.43 30.41
CA ILE A 4 19.38 28.67 29.91
C ILE A 4 18.93 27.76 31.06
N GLN A 5 18.02 28.26 31.90
CA GLN A 5 17.25 27.41 32.80
C GLN A 5 16.48 26.43 31.91
N LYS A 6 16.69 25.12 32.09
CA LYS A 6 15.95 24.10 31.36
C LYS A 6 14.49 24.20 31.79
N PHE A 7 13.63 24.72 30.91
CA PHE A 7 12.19 24.76 31.12
C PHE A 7 11.60 23.38 30.80
N ASP A 8 11.07 22.70 31.82
CA ASP A 8 10.58 21.31 31.73
C ASP A 8 9.17 21.16 31.10
N GLY A 9 8.59 22.23 30.55
CA GLY A 9 7.25 22.21 29.95
C GLY A 9 7.25 21.85 28.45
N THR A 10 6.24 21.09 28.02
CA THR A 10 5.99 20.84 26.59
C THR A 10 5.42 22.08 25.89
N SER A 11 5.62 22.23 24.57
CA SER A 11 5.06 23.35 23.79
C SER A 11 3.53 23.46 23.89
N ILE A 12 2.84 22.33 24.08
CA ILE A 12 1.39 22.26 24.25
C ILE A 12 0.98 22.85 25.62
N GLU A 13 1.73 22.55 26.67
CA GLU A 13 1.51 23.11 28.01
C GLU A 13 1.79 24.61 28.04
N ALA A 14 2.86 25.06 27.37
CA ALA A 14 3.17 26.48 27.25
C ALA A 14 2.01 27.28 26.64
N ARG A 15 1.37 26.73 25.59
CA ARG A 15 0.16 27.33 25.01
C ARG A 15 -0.98 27.41 26.02
N LYS A 16 -1.19 26.35 26.80
CA LYS A 16 -2.27 26.29 27.79
C LYS A 16 -2.11 27.39 28.84
N TYR A 17 -0.90 27.58 29.37
CA TYR A 17 -0.62 28.62 30.37
C TYR A 17 -0.86 30.03 29.83
N LEU A 18 -0.40 30.32 28.60
CA LEU A 18 -0.63 31.61 27.97
C LEU A 18 -2.11 31.88 27.70
N LYS A 19 -2.89 30.87 27.27
CA LYS A 19 -4.34 31.03 27.09
C LYS A 19 -5.03 31.42 28.39
N GLN A 20 -4.75 30.69 29.47
CA GLN A 20 -5.32 30.98 30.79
C GLN A 20 -4.92 32.38 31.29
N TYR A 21 -3.70 32.80 31.01
CA TYR A 21 -3.19 34.12 31.38
C TYR A 21 -3.88 35.26 30.62
N PHE A 22 -4.03 35.16 29.30
CA PHE A 22 -4.73 36.17 28.51
C PHE A 22 -6.26 36.17 28.73
N GLU A 23 -6.83 35.04 29.14
CA GLU A 23 -8.22 34.98 29.61
C GLU A 23 -8.38 35.74 30.93
N SER A 24 -7.43 35.62 31.87
CA SER A 24 -7.47 36.34 33.15
C SER A 24 -7.24 37.85 33.04
N THR A 25 -6.51 38.29 32.02
CA THR A 25 -6.15 39.71 31.77
C THR A 25 -7.06 40.40 30.75
N ASP A 26 -8.11 39.72 30.27
CA ASP A 26 -9.11 40.19 29.28
C ASP A 26 -8.52 40.67 27.92
N GLU A 27 -7.35 40.17 27.53
CA GLU A 27 -6.64 40.53 26.29
C GLU A 27 -7.12 39.69 25.09
N LYS A 28 -8.36 39.95 24.65
CA LYS A 28 -9.04 39.18 23.58
C LYS A 28 -8.31 39.16 22.24
N GLN A 29 -7.61 40.23 21.90
CA GLN A 29 -6.89 40.35 20.63
C GLN A 29 -5.67 39.41 20.58
N VAL A 30 -4.87 39.43 21.65
CA VAL A 30 -3.67 38.58 21.77
C VAL A 30 -4.07 37.11 21.89
N LEU A 31 -5.14 36.82 22.63
CA LEU A 31 -5.71 35.48 22.73
C LEU A 31 -6.12 34.92 21.36
N GLY A 32 -6.83 35.73 20.56
CA GLY A 32 -7.25 35.36 19.21
C GLY A 32 -6.07 35.10 18.27
N TYR A 33 -5.01 35.89 18.37
CA TYR A 33 -3.78 35.71 17.60
C TYR A 33 -3.04 34.43 18.00
N LEU A 34 -2.88 34.21 19.31
CA LEU A 34 -2.27 33.00 19.85
C LEU A 34 -3.02 31.76 19.38
N THR A 35 -4.34 31.75 19.38
CA THR A 35 -5.14 30.55 19.03
C THR A 35 -5.11 30.18 17.55
N HIS A 36 -5.09 31.16 16.64
CA HIS A 36 -5.30 30.90 15.20
C HIS A 36 -4.03 31.03 14.35
N SER A 37 -3.08 31.87 14.77
CA SER A 37 -1.96 32.29 13.92
C SER A 37 -0.62 31.72 14.36
N VAL A 38 -0.45 31.48 15.66
CA VAL A 38 0.81 30.99 16.25
C VAL A 38 0.79 29.47 16.31
N ALA A 39 1.85 28.81 15.83
CA ALA A 39 2.05 27.36 15.96
C ALA A 39 2.77 27.00 17.29
N ASP A 40 2.54 25.79 17.81
CA ASP A 40 3.01 25.35 19.15
C ASP A 40 4.54 25.42 19.31
N ASP A 41 5.26 25.14 18.22
CA ASP A 41 6.72 25.18 18.12
C ASP A 41 7.30 26.58 18.30
N MET A 42 6.54 27.62 17.94
CA MET A 42 6.98 29.02 17.95
C MET A 42 6.70 29.73 19.27
N ILE A 43 6.04 29.08 20.23
CA ILE A 43 5.67 29.70 21.50
C ILE A 43 6.89 29.86 22.41
N PRO A 44 7.21 31.09 22.86
CA PRO A 44 8.27 31.33 23.83
C PRO A 44 7.94 30.68 25.18
N ARG A 45 8.65 29.59 25.52
CA ARG A 45 8.38 28.80 26.74
C ARG A 45 8.65 29.59 28.02
N GLU A 46 9.64 30.49 27.99
CA GLU A 46 10.05 31.29 29.15
C GLU A 46 8.90 32.20 29.62
N TYR A 47 8.27 32.90 28.68
CA TYR A 47 7.13 33.77 28.96
C TYR A 47 5.85 32.99 29.31
N ALA A 48 5.67 31.80 28.74
CA ALA A 48 4.57 30.92 29.13
C ALA A 48 4.70 30.42 30.58
N TRP A 49 5.93 30.16 31.03
CA TRP A 49 6.17 29.79 32.42
C TRP A 49 6.03 30.99 33.37
N ALA A 50 6.50 32.17 32.97
CA ALA A 50 6.27 33.40 33.73
C ALA A 50 4.78 33.68 33.90
N ALA A 51 3.99 33.55 32.82
CA ALA A 51 2.53 33.65 32.86
C ALA A 51 1.89 32.67 33.85
N LYS A 52 2.38 31.43 33.90
CA LYS A 52 1.93 30.42 34.88
C LYS A 52 2.24 30.84 36.31
N LEU A 53 3.47 31.30 36.58
CA LEU A 53 3.88 31.72 37.93
C LEU A 53 3.03 32.89 38.44
N VAL A 54 2.69 33.84 37.55
CA VAL A 54 1.77 34.94 37.88
C VAL A 54 0.37 34.41 38.20
N LEU A 55 -0.16 33.47 37.40
CA LEU A 55 -1.46 32.83 37.68
C LEU A 55 -1.48 32.07 39.01
N ASP A 56 -0.35 31.46 39.39
CA ASP A 56 -0.17 30.75 40.66
C ASP A 56 0.02 31.72 41.86
N GLY A 57 0.05 33.04 41.63
CA GLY A 57 0.19 34.08 42.65
C GLY A 57 1.61 34.24 43.21
N VAL A 58 2.63 33.81 42.45
CA VAL A 58 4.03 33.92 42.84
C VAL A 58 4.57 35.29 42.42
N ASP A 59 5.11 36.04 43.38
CA ASP A 59 5.78 37.31 43.13
C ASP A 59 7.12 37.10 42.41
N ILE A 60 7.26 37.70 41.23
CA ILE A 60 8.41 37.55 40.35
C ILE A 60 9.32 38.78 40.52
N GLN A 61 10.23 38.70 41.49
CA GLN A 61 11.16 39.77 41.89
C GLN A 61 12.10 40.30 40.78
N CYS A 62 12.14 39.66 39.59
CA CYS A 62 12.99 40.07 38.48
C CYS A 62 12.36 41.10 37.54
N TYR A 63 11.13 41.57 37.85
CA TYR A 63 10.46 42.67 37.16
C TYR A 63 10.07 43.76 38.16
N GLU A 64 10.18 45.02 37.74
CA GLU A 64 9.87 46.16 38.63
C GLU A 64 8.36 46.34 38.85
N ASN A 65 7.54 45.88 37.90
CA ASN A 65 6.07 45.90 37.98
C ASN A 65 5.46 44.75 37.15
N GLU A 66 4.30 44.23 37.56
CA GLU A 66 3.52 43.22 36.84
C GLU A 66 3.14 43.68 35.42
N ASP A 67 2.88 44.97 35.24
CA ASP A 67 2.58 45.58 33.94
C ASP A 67 3.75 45.45 32.95
N GLU A 68 4.99 45.53 33.44
CA GLU A 68 6.17 45.41 32.58
C GLU A 68 6.30 43.98 32.04
N LEU A 69 6.07 42.99 32.93
CA LEU A 69 6.05 41.59 32.55
C LEU A 69 4.92 41.32 31.55
N HIS A 70 3.70 41.80 31.83
CA HIS A 70 2.56 41.65 30.92
C HIS A 70 2.86 42.17 29.51
N ASN A 71 3.42 43.38 29.41
CA ASN A 71 3.79 44.00 28.14
C ASN A 71 4.85 43.19 27.37
N ARG A 72 5.81 42.58 28.08
CA ARG A 72 6.82 41.72 27.46
C ARG A 72 6.23 40.42 26.93
N ILE A 73 5.34 39.77 27.68
CA ILE A 73 4.65 38.56 27.23
C ILE A 73 3.79 38.87 25.99
N LYS A 74 3.05 39.98 26.02
CA LYS A 74 2.23 40.44 24.89
C LYS A 74 3.08 40.68 23.64
N LYS A 75 4.16 41.45 23.77
CA LYS A 75 5.08 41.75 22.67
C LYS A 75 5.72 40.48 22.08
N ALA A 76 6.17 39.56 22.95
CA ALA A 76 6.82 38.32 22.52
C ALA A 76 5.89 37.42 21.69
N ILE A 77 4.58 37.48 21.90
CA ILE A 77 3.60 36.73 21.11
C ILE A 77 3.28 37.46 19.81
N TRP A 78 3.12 38.79 19.87
CA TRP A 78 2.81 39.60 18.70
C TRP A 78 3.93 39.59 17.64
N ASP A 79 5.19 39.53 18.08
CA ASP A 79 6.37 39.48 17.21
C ASP A 79 6.54 38.13 16.50
N ILE A 80 5.71 37.11 16.81
CA ILE A 80 5.77 35.81 16.12
C ILE A 80 5.15 35.94 14.73
N THR A 81 5.96 35.99 13.68
CA THR A 81 5.47 35.99 12.29
C THR A 81 4.74 34.68 11.97
N PRO A 82 3.47 34.71 11.52
CA PRO A 82 2.74 33.49 11.18
C PRO A 82 3.33 32.88 9.91
N LYS A 83 3.49 31.55 9.88
CA LYS A 83 3.84 30.83 8.64
C LYS A 83 2.68 31.01 7.68
N LEU A 84 2.88 31.77 6.59
CA LEU A 84 1.89 31.85 5.52
C LEU A 84 1.57 30.44 5.05
N PRO A 85 0.29 30.08 4.84
CA PRO A 85 -0.05 28.78 4.30
C PRO A 85 0.65 28.64 2.95
N GLU A 86 1.48 27.61 2.79
CA GLU A 86 2.05 27.28 1.48
C GLU A 86 0.88 27.10 0.52
N VAL A 87 0.84 27.91 -0.55
CA VAL A 87 -0.15 27.73 -1.62
C VAL A 87 0.08 26.33 -2.18
N ILE A 88 -0.81 25.41 -1.82
CA ILE A 88 -0.78 24.05 -2.34
C ILE A 88 -1.01 24.19 -3.85
N LYS A 89 0.05 24.09 -4.64
CA LYS A 89 -0.05 23.96 -6.10
C LYS A 89 -0.78 22.64 -6.34
N VAL A 90 -2.10 22.70 -6.52
CA VAL A 90 -2.88 21.53 -6.90
C VAL A 90 -2.34 21.10 -8.27
N PRO A 91 -1.75 19.91 -8.41
CA PRO A 91 -1.29 19.47 -9.71
C PRO A 91 -2.50 19.34 -10.63
N VAL A 92 -2.47 20.04 -11.78
CA VAL A 92 -3.48 19.89 -12.83
C VAL A 92 -3.50 18.40 -13.19
N LYS A 93 -4.66 17.75 -13.05
CA LYS A 93 -4.82 16.36 -13.45
C LYS A 93 -4.59 16.27 -14.95
N LYS A 94 -3.53 15.54 -15.35
CA LYS A 94 -3.27 15.25 -16.77
C LYS A 94 -4.49 14.55 -17.36
N THR A 95 -5.05 15.09 -18.44
CA THR A 95 -6.13 14.47 -19.22
C THR A 95 -5.50 13.54 -20.26
N TYR A 96 -5.89 12.26 -20.26
CA TYR A 96 -5.31 11.24 -21.15
C TYR A 96 -6.08 11.06 -22.47
N GLY A 97 -7.32 11.56 -22.54
CA GLY A 97 -8.19 11.44 -23.71
C GLY A 97 -7.83 12.37 -24.87
N GLY A 98 -7.15 13.49 -24.59
CA GLY A 98 -6.88 14.50 -25.61
C GLY A 98 -6.03 14.00 -26.79
N ASP A 99 -5.04 13.13 -26.54
CA ASP A 99 -4.22 12.58 -27.62
C ASP A 99 -5.00 11.59 -28.51
N ILE A 100 -5.98 10.88 -27.94
CA ILE A 100 -6.87 9.97 -28.66
C ILE A 100 -7.92 10.77 -29.46
N GLU A 101 -8.47 11.84 -28.87
CA GLU A 101 -9.36 12.77 -29.59
C GLU A 101 -8.62 13.43 -30.75
N HIS A 102 -7.37 13.82 -30.55
CA HIS A 102 -6.54 14.37 -31.61
C HIS A 102 -6.34 13.39 -32.76
N SER A 103 -6.15 12.09 -32.48
CA SER A 103 -6.04 11.09 -33.54
C SER A 103 -7.35 10.89 -34.30
N ILE A 104 -8.50 11.04 -33.63
CA ILE A 104 -9.82 11.08 -34.26
C ILE A 104 -9.96 12.29 -35.19
N ASP A 105 -9.56 13.47 -34.73
CA ASP A 105 -9.60 14.68 -35.55
C ASP A 105 -8.72 14.54 -36.80
N GLN A 106 -7.52 13.96 -36.65
CA GLN A 106 -6.64 13.67 -37.78
C GLN A 106 -7.28 12.68 -38.76
N PHE A 107 -7.95 11.64 -38.26
CA PHE A 107 -8.67 10.67 -39.09
C PHE A 107 -9.84 11.30 -39.86
N ILE A 108 -10.60 12.20 -39.21
CA ILE A 108 -11.70 12.95 -39.83
C ILE A 108 -11.14 13.88 -40.92
N ASN A 109 -10.12 14.66 -40.61
CA ASN A 109 -9.46 15.58 -41.54
C ASN A 109 -8.77 14.85 -42.70
N GLY A 110 -8.29 13.62 -42.48
CA GLY A 110 -7.71 12.73 -43.49
C GLY A 110 -8.72 12.07 -44.42
N GLY A 111 -10.02 12.34 -44.26
CA GLY A 111 -11.07 11.82 -45.12
C GLY A 111 -11.47 10.37 -44.80
N TYR A 112 -11.44 9.98 -43.52
CA TYR A 112 -11.98 8.70 -43.03
C TYR A 112 -11.26 7.46 -43.60
N LYS A 113 -9.96 7.57 -43.88
CA LYS A 113 -9.14 6.49 -44.43
C LYS A 113 -8.45 5.73 -43.30
N LEU A 114 -8.99 4.55 -42.98
CA LEU A 114 -8.48 3.71 -41.90
C LEU A 114 -7.01 3.28 -42.07
N LYS A 115 -6.52 3.22 -43.33
CA LYS A 115 -5.14 2.84 -43.65
C LYS A 115 -4.11 3.91 -43.26
N ASP A 116 -4.54 5.17 -43.17
CA ASP A 116 -3.66 6.30 -42.90
C ASP A 116 -3.53 6.56 -41.39
N VAL A 117 -4.29 5.82 -40.58
CA VAL A 117 -4.23 5.85 -39.13
C VAL A 117 -3.02 5.04 -38.65
N THR A 118 -2.08 5.73 -38.02
CA THR A 118 -0.87 5.13 -37.43
C THR A 118 -0.93 5.06 -35.90
N PHE A 119 -1.97 5.63 -35.28
CA PHE A 119 -2.09 5.73 -33.84
C PHE A 119 -2.59 4.41 -33.22
N ASP A 120 -1.74 3.75 -32.43
CA ASP A 120 -2.11 2.60 -31.61
C ASP A 120 -2.49 3.05 -30.19
N THR A 121 -3.76 2.82 -29.84
CA THR A 121 -4.31 3.19 -28.53
C THR A 121 -3.69 2.38 -27.40
N TYR A 122 -3.38 1.09 -27.62
CA TYR A 122 -2.79 0.25 -26.58
C TYR A 122 -1.37 0.72 -26.25
N GLU A 123 -0.53 0.96 -27.26
CA GLU A 123 0.85 1.41 -27.07
C GLU A 123 0.91 2.77 -26.38
N TYR A 124 0.00 3.69 -26.74
CA TYR A 124 -0.13 4.99 -26.09
C TYR A 124 -0.48 4.84 -24.59
N LEU A 125 -1.49 4.03 -24.26
CA LEU A 125 -1.92 3.80 -22.88
C LEU A 125 -0.83 3.10 -22.03
N GLU A 126 -0.05 2.21 -22.66
CA GLU A 126 1.08 1.54 -22.03
C GLU A 126 2.25 2.50 -21.76
N LYS A 127 2.61 3.34 -22.74
CA LYS A 127 3.66 4.36 -22.62
C LYS A 127 3.37 5.37 -21.53
N GLU A 128 2.12 5.86 -21.48
CA GLU A 128 1.68 6.87 -20.50
C GLU A 128 1.32 6.27 -19.13
N LYS A 129 1.29 4.94 -19.00
CA LYS A 129 0.92 4.20 -17.78
C LYS A 129 -0.40 4.70 -17.17
N VAL A 130 -1.42 4.82 -18.01
CA VAL A 130 -2.70 5.42 -17.64
C VAL A 130 -3.42 4.59 -16.57
N PRO A 131 -3.90 5.21 -15.46
CA PRO A 131 -4.64 4.47 -14.44
C PRO A 131 -5.89 3.78 -15.01
N PRO A 132 -6.18 2.51 -14.66
CA PRO A 132 -7.35 1.78 -15.18
C PRO A 132 -8.71 2.41 -14.87
N GLY A 133 -8.77 3.33 -13.90
CA GLY A 133 -9.98 4.10 -13.61
C GLY A 133 -10.27 5.15 -14.68
N GLU A 134 -9.23 5.81 -15.19
CA GLU A 134 -9.37 6.80 -16.28
C GLU A 134 -9.65 6.11 -17.61
N VAL A 135 -9.00 4.97 -17.89
CA VAL A 135 -9.29 4.17 -19.10
C VAL A 135 -10.75 3.75 -19.18
N ARG A 136 -11.42 3.45 -18.06
CA ARG A 136 -12.87 3.15 -18.07
C ARG A 136 -13.75 4.35 -18.42
N LYS A 137 -13.32 5.57 -18.07
CA LYS A 137 -14.04 6.78 -18.48
C LYS A 137 -13.87 7.01 -19.97
N LEU A 138 -12.66 6.78 -20.50
CA LEU A 138 -12.40 6.83 -21.94
C LEU A 138 -13.28 5.82 -22.69
N VAL A 139 -13.31 4.55 -22.24
CA VAL A 139 -14.19 3.53 -22.82
C VAL A 139 -15.64 4.01 -22.85
N LYS A 140 -16.16 4.54 -21.73
CA LYS A 140 -17.53 5.07 -21.68
C LYS A 140 -17.77 6.15 -22.73
N HIS A 141 -16.87 7.14 -22.81
CA HIS A 141 -16.99 8.25 -23.75
C HIS A 141 -16.94 7.80 -25.22
N PHE A 142 -15.98 6.93 -25.58
CA PHE A 142 -15.87 6.41 -26.95
C PHE A 142 -17.01 5.46 -27.33
N THR A 143 -17.58 4.72 -26.37
CA THR A 143 -18.78 3.91 -26.60
C THR A 143 -19.99 4.79 -26.87
N GLU A 144 -20.20 5.87 -26.10
CA GLU A 144 -21.29 6.83 -26.35
C GLU A 144 -21.21 7.42 -27.77
N MET A 145 -20.03 7.89 -28.19
CA MET A 145 -19.84 8.41 -29.56
C MET A 145 -20.07 7.34 -30.64
N ARG A 146 -19.63 6.11 -30.40
CA ARG A 146 -19.81 5.00 -31.34
C ARG A 146 -21.29 4.61 -31.47
N ASP A 147 -22.03 4.61 -30.38
CA ASP A 147 -23.45 4.27 -30.35
C ASP A 147 -24.31 5.37 -30.98
N GLU A 148 -23.97 6.66 -30.77
CA GLU A 148 -24.58 7.78 -31.50
C GLU A 148 -24.44 7.59 -33.00
N LEU A 149 -23.25 7.23 -33.48
CA LEU A 149 -23.02 6.95 -34.88
C LEU A 149 -23.83 5.75 -35.37
N GLU A 150 -24.12 4.73 -34.56
CA GLU A 150 -24.99 3.62 -34.99
C GLU A 150 -26.48 3.99 -35.04
N GLN A 151 -26.93 4.91 -34.18
CA GLN A 151 -28.32 5.30 -34.05
C GLN A 151 -28.79 6.36 -35.07
N ILE A 152 -27.89 6.90 -35.90
CA ILE A 152 -28.21 7.90 -36.94
C ILE A 152 -29.41 7.51 -37.84
N ASP A 153 -29.60 6.22 -38.14
CA ASP A 153 -30.72 5.79 -39.00
C ASP A 153 -32.07 5.74 -38.26
N SER A 154 -32.05 5.71 -36.93
CA SER A 154 -33.22 5.58 -36.07
C SER A 154 -33.68 6.91 -35.46
N ASP A 155 -32.80 7.90 -35.34
CA ASP A 155 -33.08 9.21 -34.75
C ASP A 155 -33.00 10.33 -35.80
N GLU A 156 -34.10 11.06 -35.98
CA GLU A 156 -34.20 12.16 -36.93
C GLU A 156 -33.26 13.33 -36.58
N GLN A 157 -33.01 13.61 -35.30
CA GLN A 157 -32.11 14.69 -34.88
C GLN A 157 -30.65 14.34 -35.17
N LEU A 158 -30.26 13.08 -34.93
CA LEU A 158 -28.91 12.60 -35.27
C LEU A 158 -28.71 12.59 -36.79
N LYS A 159 -29.75 12.26 -37.56
CA LYS A 159 -29.69 12.29 -39.02
C LYS A 159 -29.45 13.69 -39.58
N GLU A 160 -30.07 14.71 -38.98
CA GLU A 160 -29.80 16.11 -39.32
C GLU A 160 -28.38 16.51 -38.92
N ALA A 161 -27.97 16.24 -37.68
CA ALA A 161 -26.65 16.59 -37.16
C ALA A 161 -25.49 15.97 -37.97
N TYR A 162 -25.65 14.73 -38.42
CA TYR A 162 -24.63 13.98 -39.18
C TYR A 162 -24.91 13.94 -40.69
N ALA A 163 -25.74 14.84 -41.24
CA ALA A 163 -26.09 14.84 -42.66
C ALA A 163 -24.89 14.96 -43.62
N TYR A 164 -23.79 15.55 -43.16
CA TYR A 164 -22.53 15.66 -43.91
C TYR A 164 -21.76 14.32 -44.00
N LEU A 165 -22.08 13.35 -43.15
CA LEU A 165 -21.37 12.09 -43.01
C LEU A 165 -22.01 10.97 -43.85
N GLY A 166 -21.43 10.68 -45.01
CA GLY A 166 -21.89 9.58 -45.87
C GLY A 166 -21.74 8.20 -45.21
N LYS A 167 -22.63 7.25 -45.58
CA LYS A 167 -22.68 5.88 -45.01
C LYS A 167 -21.34 5.12 -45.02
N ARG A 168 -20.53 5.32 -46.06
CA ARG A 168 -19.19 4.72 -46.16
C ARG A 168 -18.24 5.27 -45.08
N ASN A 169 -18.21 6.59 -44.92
CA ASN A 169 -17.34 7.29 -43.98
C ASN A 169 -17.78 7.01 -42.54
N ARG A 170 -19.09 6.96 -42.29
CA ARG A 170 -19.68 6.51 -41.04
C ARG A 170 -19.20 5.11 -40.64
N ASN A 171 -19.27 4.14 -41.54
CA ASN A 171 -18.78 2.79 -41.26
C ASN A 171 -17.27 2.75 -41.02
N SER A 172 -16.47 3.56 -41.72
CA SER A 172 -15.04 3.70 -41.44
C SER A 172 -14.79 4.30 -40.05
N TYR A 173 -15.60 5.28 -39.63
CA TYR A 173 -15.47 5.94 -38.35
C TYR A 173 -15.84 5.01 -37.19
N ILE A 174 -16.95 4.27 -37.30
CA ILE A 174 -17.32 3.24 -36.32
C ILE A 174 -16.18 2.22 -36.18
N LYS A 175 -15.61 1.73 -37.29
CA LYS A 175 -14.47 0.80 -37.25
C LYS A 175 -13.25 1.39 -36.54
N TYR A 176 -13.01 2.68 -36.69
CA TYR A 176 -11.90 3.33 -36.00
C TYR A 176 -12.14 3.41 -34.49
N LEU A 177 -13.36 3.80 -34.07
CA LEU A 177 -13.76 3.82 -32.67
C LEU A 177 -13.71 2.42 -32.04
N ASP A 178 -14.15 1.40 -32.77
CA ASP A 178 -14.04 0.00 -32.34
C ASP A 178 -12.56 -0.38 -32.09
N SER A 179 -11.64 0.05 -32.95
CA SER A 179 -10.20 -0.22 -32.74
C SER A 179 -9.63 0.48 -31.47
N ILE A 180 -10.12 1.67 -31.15
CA ILE A 180 -9.75 2.42 -29.93
C ILE A 180 -10.30 1.68 -28.70
N LEU A 181 -11.55 1.24 -28.76
CA LEU A 181 -12.20 0.49 -27.69
C LEU A 181 -11.50 -0.86 -27.45
N ASP A 182 -11.11 -1.56 -28.51
CA ASP A 182 -10.33 -2.79 -28.43
C ASP A 182 -8.96 -2.56 -27.77
N GLY A 183 -8.25 -1.51 -28.15
CA GLY A 183 -6.98 -1.11 -27.51
C GLY A 183 -7.15 -0.82 -26.02
N CYS A 184 -8.19 -0.08 -25.63
CA CYS A 184 -8.54 0.16 -24.24
C CYS A 184 -8.90 -1.13 -23.48
N GLY A 185 -9.65 -2.03 -24.13
CA GLY A 185 -10.05 -3.32 -23.59
C GLY A 185 -8.85 -4.22 -23.31
N ASN A 186 -7.94 -4.35 -24.27
CA ASN A 186 -6.68 -5.10 -24.15
C ASN A 186 -5.78 -4.54 -23.05
N TYR A 187 -5.72 -3.21 -22.92
CA TYR A 187 -4.99 -2.58 -21.82
C TYR A 187 -5.60 -2.92 -20.44
N LEU A 188 -6.92 -2.89 -20.31
CA LEU A 188 -7.62 -3.23 -19.08
C LEU A 188 -7.49 -4.71 -18.70
N THR A 189 -7.45 -5.63 -19.67
CA THR A 189 -7.24 -7.06 -19.41
C THR A 189 -5.80 -7.35 -18.99
N ASN A 190 -4.81 -6.76 -19.67
CA ASN A 190 -3.38 -6.90 -19.33
C ASN A 190 -3.03 -6.29 -17.97
N THR A 191 -3.61 -5.13 -17.63
CA THR A 191 -3.43 -4.54 -16.29
C THR A 191 -4.17 -5.32 -15.19
N ARG A 192 -5.24 -6.06 -15.52
CA ARG A 192 -5.94 -6.97 -14.59
C ARG A 192 -5.15 -8.25 -14.33
N THR A 193 -4.49 -8.82 -15.33
CA THR A 193 -3.59 -9.98 -15.15
C THR A 193 -2.41 -9.64 -14.25
N LEU A 194 -1.87 -8.41 -14.34
CA LEU A 194 -0.87 -7.91 -13.37
C LEU A 194 -1.44 -7.72 -11.96
N LYS A 195 -2.75 -7.43 -11.82
CA LYS A 195 -3.45 -7.30 -10.52
C LYS A 195 -3.90 -8.62 -9.89
N LYS A 196 -3.62 -9.78 -10.51
CA LYS A 196 -3.70 -11.09 -9.81
C LYS A 196 -2.51 -11.35 -8.88
N ILE A 197 -1.72 -10.33 -8.54
CA ILE A 197 -0.93 -10.34 -7.30
C ILE A 197 -1.89 -10.03 -6.14
N ALA A 198 -2.40 -11.09 -5.52
CA ALA A 198 -3.31 -11.05 -4.38
C ALA A 198 -2.94 -10.00 -3.31
N LYS A 199 -3.95 -9.31 -2.78
CA LYS A 199 -3.87 -8.33 -1.67
C LYS A 199 -2.81 -8.73 -0.62
N PRO A 200 -1.88 -7.84 -0.20
CA PRO A 200 -0.82 -8.17 0.74
C PRO A 200 -1.33 -8.16 2.19
N GLY A 201 -2.30 -9.02 2.51
CA GLY A 201 -2.78 -9.21 3.89
C GLY A 201 -2.05 -10.34 4.64
N LYS A 202 -1.69 -11.41 3.93
CA LYS A 202 -0.97 -12.57 4.50
C LYS A 202 0.53 -12.58 4.19
N LYS A 203 0.96 -12.00 3.05
CA LYS A 203 2.37 -11.97 2.61
C LYS A 203 3.27 -11.08 3.50
N LYS A 204 2.76 -9.97 4.06
CA LYS A 204 3.57 -9.07 4.91
C LYS A 204 4.05 -9.71 6.22
N ARG A 205 3.37 -10.75 6.72
CA ARG A 205 3.84 -11.53 7.90
C ARG A 205 4.87 -12.60 7.53
N LEU A 206 5.00 -12.96 6.25
CA LEU A 206 5.84 -14.06 5.76
C LEU A 206 7.15 -13.59 5.09
N ALA A 207 7.33 -12.28 4.88
CA ALA A 207 8.55 -11.69 4.36
C ALA A 207 9.82 -11.94 5.22
N LYS A 208 9.67 -12.61 6.37
CA LYS A 208 10.75 -12.94 7.31
C LYS A 208 10.94 -14.45 7.53
N VAL A 209 10.30 -15.32 6.74
CA VAL A 209 10.49 -16.79 6.86
C VAL A 209 11.78 -17.17 6.13
N ASN A 210 12.72 -17.79 6.84
CA ASN A 210 13.92 -18.36 6.24
C ASN A 210 13.65 -19.82 5.82
N TYR A 211 13.55 -20.08 4.52
CA TYR A 211 13.43 -21.42 3.94
C TYR A 211 14.10 -21.45 2.55
N MET A 212 14.28 -22.64 1.98
CA MET A 212 14.84 -22.83 0.63
C MET A 212 13.70 -22.97 -0.39
N GLU A 213 13.68 -22.16 -1.45
CA GLU A 213 12.59 -22.17 -2.44
C GLU A 213 12.65 -23.38 -3.36
N SER A 214 13.85 -23.72 -3.85
CA SER A 214 14.12 -24.90 -4.66
C SER A 214 15.50 -25.44 -4.36
N CYS A 215 15.67 -26.76 -4.50
CA CYS A 215 16.96 -27.43 -4.42
C CYS A 215 17.08 -28.36 -5.62
N ASP A 216 17.90 -27.96 -6.59
CA ASP A 216 18.11 -28.71 -7.82
C ASP A 216 18.82 -30.04 -7.54
N GLU A 217 19.72 -30.08 -6.54
CA GLU A 217 20.46 -31.28 -6.17
C GLU A 217 19.57 -32.40 -5.56
N LEU A 218 18.39 -32.05 -5.07
CA LEU A 218 17.40 -32.98 -4.52
C LEU A 218 16.15 -33.07 -5.40
N GLN A 219 16.10 -32.34 -6.51
CA GLN A 219 14.94 -32.21 -7.40
C GLN A 219 13.65 -31.87 -6.64
N LEU A 220 13.76 -31.00 -5.63
CA LEU A 220 12.64 -30.60 -4.79
C LEU A 220 12.32 -29.11 -4.95
N VAL A 221 11.04 -28.82 -5.11
CA VAL A 221 10.48 -27.47 -5.02
C VAL A 221 9.72 -27.34 -3.71
N SER A 222 10.05 -26.33 -2.90
CA SER A 222 9.39 -26.12 -1.62
C SER A 222 7.95 -25.65 -1.83
N GLN A 223 7.03 -26.20 -1.04
CA GLN A 223 5.68 -25.68 -0.94
C GLN A 223 5.67 -24.31 -0.25
N ASP A 224 4.66 -23.51 -0.58
CA ASP A 224 4.47 -22.18 -0.01
C ASP A 224 4.32 -22.26 1.54
N PRO A 225 5.18 -21.56 2.33
CA PRO A 225 5.11 -21.55 3.79
C PRO A 225 3.78 -21.01 4.32
N THR A 226 3.00 -20.24 3.54
CA THR A 226 1.65 -19.81 3.93
C THR A 226 0.75 -20.99 4.31
N LYS A 227 0.96 -22.15 3.66
CA LYS A 227 0.11 -23.33 3.80
C LYS A 227 0.23 -23.98 5.18
N ILE A 228 1.34 -23.75 5.89
CA ILE A 228 1.59 -24.29 7.24
C ILE A 228 0.56 -23.75 8.23
N ASN A 229 0.12 -22.50 8.06
CA ASN A 229 -0.88 -21.89 8.94
C ASN A 229 -2.23 -22.63 8.84
N GLY A 230 -2.66 -23.23 9.95
CA GLY A 230 -3.88 -24.02 10.01
C GLY A 230 -3.73 -25.46 9.50
N ALA A 231 -2.50 -25.93 9.22
CA ALA A 231 -2.25 -27.32 8.86
C ALA A 231 -2.20 -28.21 10.10
N LYS A 232 -2.60 -29.49 9.98
CA LYS A 232 -2.45 -30.50 11.05
C LYS A 232 -1.08 -31.14 11.07
N GLU A 233 -0.47 -31.29 9.89
CA GLU A 233 0.85 -31.89 9.73
C GLU A 233 1.68 -31.13 8.70
N ALA A 234 2.94 -30.87 9.01
CA ALA A 234 3.91 -30.30 8.07
C ALA A 234 5.18 -31.15 8.02
N TRP A 235 5.67 -31.41 6.82
CA TRP A 235 6.83 -32.24 6.53
C TRP A 235 7.92 -31.40 5.88
N ILE A 236 9.09 -31.38 6.53
CA ILE A 236 10.18 -30.47 6.18
C ILE A 236 11.47 -31.27 6.10
N ILE A 237 12.27 -30.99 5.09
CA ILE A 237 13.59 -31.62 4.90
C ILE A 237 14.67 -30.58 5.17
N HIS A 238 15.67 -30.96 5.95
CA HIS A 238 16.90 -30.19 6.06
C HIS A 238 17.93 -30.74 5.09
N GLU A 239 18.30 -29.96 4.07
CA GLU A 239 19.19 -30.35 2.98
C GLU A 239 20.57 -30.80 3.50
N LYS A 240 21.29 -29.94 4.23
CA LYS A 240 22.65 -30.22 4.74
C LYS A 240 22.76 -31.51 5.57
N TYR A 241 21.76 -31.80 6.41
CA TYR A 241 21.81 -32.92 7.35
C TYR A 241 21.04 -34.15 6.88
N ASN A 242 20.34 -34.06 5.74
CA ASN A 242 19.40 -35.07 5.25
C ASN A 242 18.45 -35.55 6.36
N LEU A 243 17.80 -34.58 7.04
CA LEU A 243 16.84 -34.84 8.11
C LEU A 243 15.43 -34.62 7.59
N LEU A 244 14.57 -35.62 7.75
CA LEU A 244 13.14 -35.48 7.58
C LEU A 244 12.53 -35.11 8.94
N ILE A 245 11.81 -34.00 8.99
CA ILE A 245 11.20 -33.44 10.19
C ILE A 245 9.70 -33.44 9.99
N VAL A 246 8.96 -33.97 10.96
CA VAL A 246 7.51 -33.91 11.00
C VAL A 246 7.08 -32.98 12.14
N TYR A 247 6.20 -32.03 11.82
CA TYR A 247 5.50 -31.21 12.81
C TYR A 247 4.04 -31.60 12.83
N ARG A 248 3.53 -31.98 14.01
CA ARG A 248 2.12 -32.31 14.23
C ARG A 248 1.54 -31.36 15.27
N THR A 249 0.34 -30.90 15.01
CA THR A 249 -0.40 -29.97 15.89
C THR A 249 -0.68 -30.54 17.27
N ALA A 250 -0.66 -29.68 18.27
CA ALA A 250 -1.20 -30.01 19.60
C ALA A 250 -2.74 -29.86 19.63
N ASP A 251 -3.26 -28.79 19.02
CA ASP A 251 -4.68 -28.41 19.10
C ASP A 251 -5.41 -28.49 17.75
N HIS A 252 -6.75 -28.39 17.78
CA HIS A 252 -7.60 -28.30 16.60
C HIS A 252 -7.35 -27.03 15.75
N ASP A 253 -6.73 -26.02 16.37
CA ASP A 253 -6.39 -24.71 15.78
C ASP A 253 -5.34 -24.75 14.66
N GLY A 254 -4.66 -25.88 14.46
CA GLY A 254 -3.63 -26.00 13.43
C GLY A 254 -2.26 -25.47 13.84
N LEU A 255 -1.23 -25.71 13.00
CA LEU A 255 0.10 -25.15 13.17
C LEU A 255 0.05 -23.63 12.92
N LYS A 256 0.85 -22.86 13.65
CA LYS A 256 0.97 -21.41 13.48
C LYS A 256 2.40 -21.05 13.14
N LEU A 257 2.63 -20.33 12.06
CA LEU A 257 3.94 -19.86 11.61
C LEU A 257 4.10 -18.39 11.99
N GLU A 258 4.99 -18.12 12.96
CA GLU A 258 5.34 -16.78 13.42
C GLU A 258 6.80 -16.47 13.07
N GLY A 259 7.01 -15.62 12.07
CA GLY A 259 8.35 -15.40 11.50
C GLY A 259 8.87 -16.71 10.91
N SER A 260 10.04 -17.18 11.35
CA SER A 260 10.61 -18.48 10.95
C SER A 260 10.38 -19.60 11.96
N SER A 261 9.49 -19.41 12.94
CA SER A 261 9.21 -20.41 13.98
C SER A 261 7.81 -21.00 13.84
N ILE A 262 7.73 -22.33 13.83
CA ILE A 262 6.47 -23.08 13.89
C ILE A 262 6.08 -23.22 15.36
N LYS A 263 4.89 -22.75 15.69
CA LYS A 263 4.26 -22.83 17.01
C LYS A 263 3.06 -23.77 16.97
N ASN A 264 2.57 -24.12 18.15
CA ASN A 264 1.43 -25.03 18.37
C ASN A 264 1.68 -26.47 17.88
N PHE A 265 2.91 -26.95 17.97
CA PHE A 265 3.26 -28.34 17.67
C PHE A 265 3.42 -29.14 18.96
N LYS A 266 3.13 -30.45 18.90
CA LYS A 266 3.26 -31.37 20.03
C LYS A 266 4.66 -32.00 20.03
N GLU A 267 5.44 -31.75 21.07
CA GLU A 267 6.85 -32.18 21.17
C GLU A 267 7.03 -33.70 21.06
N LYS A 268 6.13 -34.48 21.66
CA LYS A 268 6.19 -35.95 21.65
C LYS A 268 6.02 -36.56 20.27
N THR A 269 5.26 -35.91 19.39
CA THR A 269 4.89 -36.44 18.06
C THR A 269 5.58 -35.72 16.92
N SER A 270 6.29 -34.61 17.22
CA SER A 270 7.02 -33.80 16.25
C SER A 270 8.51 -34.08 16.39
N THR A 271 8.97 -35.12 15.71
CA THR A 271 10.34 -35.61 15.78
C THR A 271 11.02 -35.52 14.41
N ASN A 272 12.33 -35.71 14.40
CA ASN A 272 13.13 -35.80 13.17
C ASN A 272 13.80 -37.16 13.04
N LYS A 273 13.97 -37.62 11.79
CA LYS A 273 14.70 -38.83 11.43
C LYS A 273 15.66 -38.54 10.29
N LYS A 274 16.82 -39.19 10.31
CA LYS A 274 17.77 -39.12 9.19
C LYS A 274 17.28 -39.97 8.02
N ILE A 275 17.28 -39.39 6.82
CA ILE A 275 16.90 -40.07 5.58
C ILE A 275 18.13 -40.18 4.67
N GLN A 276 18.21 -41.22 3.84
CA GLN A 276 19.26 -41.30 2.82
C GLN A 276 18.90 -40.41 1.64
N ARG A 277 19.89 -39.69 1.11
CA ARG A 277 19.73 -38.69 0.04
C ARG A 277 18.94 -39.21 -1.18
N LYS A 278 19.16 -40.46 -1.58
CA LYS A 278 18.48 -41.12 -2.71
C LYS A 278 16.95 -41.25 -2.57
N PHE A 279 16.41 -41.23 -1.35
CA PHE A 279 14.97 -41.35 -1.12
C PHE A 279 14.24 -40.00 -1.04
N ILE A 280 14.99 -38.89 -1.02
CA ILE A 280 14.45 -37.54 -0.84
C ILE A 280 13.61 -37.08 -2.05
N PRO A 281 14.04 -37.25 -3.31
CA PRO A 281 13.26 -36.80 -4.47
C PRO A 281 11.85 -37.45 -4.52
N GLY A 282 11.76 -38.73 -4.12
CA GLY A 282 10.52 -39.49 -4.09
C GLY A 282 9.50 -39.05 -3.03
N LEU A 283 9.84 -38.07 -2.18
CA LEU A 283 8.91 -37.49 -1.21
C LEU A 283 8.04 -36.36 -1.80
N SER A 284 8.44 -35.80 -2.94
CA SER A 284 7.68 -34.77 -3.64
C SER A 284 6.33 -35.34 -4.10
N GLY A 285 5.24 -34.65 -3.79
CA GLY A 285 3.90 -35.04 -4.23
C GLY A 285 3.28 -36.25 -3.51
N LEU A 286 3.94 -36.84 -2.51
CA LEU A 286 3.34 -37.91 -1.72
C LEU A 286 2.18 -37.40 -0.86
N GLY A 287 1.07 -38.16 -0.84
CA GLY A 287 -0.04 -37.91 0.08
C GLY A 287 0.26 -38.33 1.53
N LYS A 288 -0.54 -37.84 2.47
CA LYS A 288 -0.40 -38.09 3.92
C LYS A 288 -0.18 -39.56 4.30
N ARG A 289 -0.92 -40.49 3.68
CA ARG A 289 -0.81 -41.94 3.98
C ARG A 289 0.55 -42.50 3.56
N ALA A 290 1.03 -42.14 2.38
CA ALA A 290 2.32 -42.56 1.87
C ALA A 290 3.47 -41.98 2.70
N MET A 291 3.36 -40.70 3.10
CA MET A 291 4.36 -40.03 3.95
C MET A 291 4.46 -40.66 5.36
N ASN A 292 3.33 -41.08 5.93
CA ASN A 292 3.33 -41.81 7.20
C ASN A 292 3.90 -43.23 7.07
N LYS A 293 3.71 -43.88 5.91
CA LYS A 293 4.34 -45.18 5.62
C LYS A 293 5.86 -45.04 5.54
N THR A 294 6.37 -44.09 4.75
CA THR A 294 7.81 -43.82 4.65
C THR A 294 8.43 -43.48 6.01
N TRP A 295 7.73 -42.71 6.85
CA TRP A 295 8.19 -42.41 8.21
C TRP A 295 8.32 -43.64 9.13
N ARG A 296 7.41 -44.61 9.01
CA ARG A 296 7.45 -45.87 9.78
C ARG A 296 8.55 -46.79 9.27
N ASP A 297 8.74 -46.84 7.95
CA ASP A 297 9.78 -47.66 7.31
C ASP A 297 11.20 -47.17 7.66
N LEU A 298 11.35 -45.87 7.99
CA LEU A 298 12.60 -45.32 8.52
C LEU A 298 12.88 -45.81 9.95
N LYS A 299 13.63 -46.91 10.06
CA LYS A 299 14.20 -47.45 11.30
C LYS A 299 15.44 -46.65 11.74
N ARG A 300 15.24 -45.39 12.13
CA ARG A 300 16.29 -44.47 12.61
C ARG A 300 15.88 -43.84 13.94
N LYS A 301 16.87 -43.48 14.76
CA LYS A 301 16.66 -42.78 16.03
C LYS A 301 15.93 -41.46 15.78
N GLU A 302 14.90 -41.23 16.59
CA GLU A 302 14.14 -39.99 16.60
C GLU A 302 14.82 -38.97 17.51
N ASN A 303 14.95 -37.72 17.04
CA ASN A 303 15.36 -36.61 17.90
C ASN A 303 14.28 -35.52 17.90
N THR A 304 14.28 -34.73 18.97
CA THR A 304 13.39 -33.58 19.12
C THR A 304 13.88 -32.41 18.26
N ASN A 305 12.96 -31.52 17.88
CA ASN A 305 13.27 -30.32 17.13
C ASN A 305 12.54 -29.11 17.73
N ASN A 306 13.15 -27.92 17.63
CA ASN A 306 12.70 -26.68 18.28
C ASN A 306 11.70 -25.86 17.43
N GLY A 307 11.30 -26.36 16.27
CA GLY A 307 10.31 -25.68 15.42
C GLY A 307 10.86 -24.51 14.59
N ARG A 308 12.17 -24.23 14.61
CA ARG A 308 12.75 -23.08 13.89
C ARG A 308 13.22 -23.46 12.48
N LEU A 309 12.73 -22.75 11.49
CA LEU A 309 13.13 -22.85 10.09
C LEU A 309 14.34 -21.96 9.79
N ASN A 310 15.23 -22.49 8.96
CA ASN A 310 16.44 -21.87 8.44
C ASN A 310 16.47 -21.98 6.91
N LYS A 311 17.38 -21.27 6.24
CA LYS A 311 17.55 -21.26 4.78
C LYS A 311 17.77 -22.64 4.12
N ASN A 312 18.16 -23.66 4.88
CA ASN A 312 18.39 -25.02 4.39
C ASN A 312 17.17 -25.96 4.56
N HIS A 313 16.01 -25.41 4.96
CA HIS A 313 14.78 -26.17 5.15
C HIS A 313 13.90 -26.07 3.90
N ILE A 314 13.48 -27.22 3.38
CA ILE A 314 12.60 -27.36 2.22
C ILE A 314 11.27 -27.93 2.71
N ILE A 315 10.15 -27.27 2.39
CA ILE A 315 8.81 -27.72 2.78
C ILE A 315 8.30 -28.70 1.72
N VAL A 316 8.17 -29.96 2.06
CA VAL A 316 7.84 -31.02 1.09
C VAL A 316 6.35 -31.30 1.03
N GLY A 317 5.68 -31.27 2.18
CA GLY A 317 4.25 -31.59 2.26
C GLY A 317 3.57 -30.91 3.43
N VAL A 318 2.42 -30.32 3.18
CA VAL A 318 1.56 -29.70 4.20
C VAL A 318 0.16 -30.28 4.11
N PHE A 319 -0.34 -30.82 5.22
CA PHE A 319 -1.62 -31.56 5.27
C PHE A 319 -2.55 -30.97 6.35
N LYS A 320 -3.83 -30.85 6.01
CA LYS A 320 -4.91 -30.43 6.92
C LYS A 320 -5.65 -31.62 7.55
#